data_AF-Q4TCU6-F1
#
_entry.id   AF-Q4TCU6-F1
#
_cell.length_a   1.000
_cell.length_b   1.000
_cell.length_c   1.000
_cell.angle_alpha   90.00
_cell.angle_beta   90.00
_cell.angle_gamma   90.00
#
_symmetry.space_group_name_H-M   'P 1'
#
loop_
_entity.id
_entity.type
_entity.pdbx_description
1 polymer ?
#
loop_
_entity_poly.entity_id
_entity_poly.type
_entity_poly.pdbx_seq_one_letter_code
_entity_poly.pdbx_strand_id
1 'polypeptide(L)'
;VSAAMEVGNLPVELWRIILAYLPLPDLGRCCQVCCAWRELILSLDNTRWRQLCLGCPESRHPNWPSQPHLEPPSWREALKQHAIATRTWTQNGPELQSSACLLFLRRRKDRKVWHVGPGCELETLRSALVVAGPYDRVVLHPGVYEEQAEIVMKVPVELVGLGRLGEVALLVCVELQCPTARLCNLVFMPSWFSTVVYK
;
A
#
# COMPACT_ATOMS: atom_id res chain seq x y z
N VAL A 1 29.20 31.37 -0.53
CA VAL A 1 28.99 31.80 -1.94
C VAL A 1 27.57 31.42 -2.31
N SER A 2 26.67 32.41 -2.26
CA SER A 2 25.23 32.26 -2.54
C SER A 2 25.04 32.31 -4.05
N ALA A 3 25.01 31.15 -4.70
CA ALA A 3 24.48 31.05 -6.04
C ALA A 3 22.96 30.91 -5.90
N ALA A 4 22.27 32.06 -5.85
CA ALA A 4 20.83 32.10 -5.95
C ALA A 4 20.41 31.29 -7.18
N MET A 5 19.47 30.37 -6.99
CA MET A 5 18.68 29.84 -8.08
C MET A 5 17.97 31.03 -8.74
N GLU A 6 18.60 31.67 -9.71
CA GLU A 6 17.89 32.33 -10.79
C GLU A 6 17.36 31.24 -11.73
N VAL A 7 16.41 30.45 -11.24
CA VAL A 7 15.51 29.73 -12.14
C VAL A 7 14.50 30.78 -12.61
N GLY A 8 14.97 31.62 -13.54
CA GLY A 8 14.22 32.61 -14.30
C GLY A 8 13.23 33.45 -13.50
N ASN A 9 13.68 34.60 -12.96
CA ASN A 9 12.86 35.74 -12.51
C ASN A 9 11.72 35.49 -11.50
N LEU A 10 11.52 34.26 -11.00
CA LEU A 10 10.39 33.92 -10.15
C LEU A 10 10.86 33.73 -8.69
N PRO A 11 10.25 34.45 -7.72
CA PRO A 11 10.49 34.24 -6.30
C PRO A 11 10.34 32.78 -5.86
N VAL A 12 11.14 32.37 -4.87
CA VAL A 12 11.18 30.99 -4.34
C VAL A 12 9.83 30.55 -3.81
N GLU A 13 9.06 31.47 -3.23
CA GLU A 13 7.72 31.25 -2.69
C GLU A 13 6.74 30.82 -3.79
N LEU A 14 6.84 31.43 -4.97
CA LEU A 14 5.99 31.06 -6.11
C LEU A 14 6.40 29.69 -6.68
N TRP A 15 7.69 29.37 -6.69
CA TRP A 15 8.13 28.03 -7.04
C TRP A 15 7.60 26.96 -6.07
N ARG A 16 7.58 27.24 -4.75
CA ARG A 16 6.98 26.32 -3.77
C ARG A 16 5.50 26.08 -4.06
N ILE A 17 4.75 27.11 -4.44
CA ILE A 17 3.34 26.99 -4.83
C ILE A 17 3.21 26.10 -6.07
N ILE A 18 3.99 26.36 -7.13
CA ILE A 18 3.95 25.57 -8.36
C ILE A 18 4.27 24.10 -8.06
N LEU A 19 5.34 23.83 -7.32
CA LEU A 19 5.76 22.48 -6.93
C LEU A 19 4.71 21.80 -6.06
N ALA A 20 4.00 22.52 -5.19
CA ALA A 20 2.96 21.95 -4.34
C ALA A 20 1.78 21.38 -5.14
N TYR A 21 1.55 21.80 -6.39
CA TYR A 21 0.52 21.20 -7.25
C TYR A 21 0.97 19.90 -7.93
N LEU A 22 2.28 19.62 -7.99
CA LEU A 22 2.79 18.45 -8.68
C LEU A 22 2.54 17.15 -7.90
N PRO A 23 2.18 16.05 -8.57
CA PRO A 23 2.07 14.74 -7.93
C PRO A 23 3.47 14.21 -7.55
N LEU A 24 3.50 13.24 -6.64
CA LEU A 24 4.75 12.67 -6.11
C LEU A 24 5.76 12.22 -7.18
N PRO A 25 5.35 11.55 -8.29
CA PRO A 25 6.28 11.14 -9.34
C PRO A 25 6.98 12.32 -10.01
N ASP A 26 6.27 13.42 -10.22
CA ASP A 26 6.81 14.61 -10.89
C ASP A 26 7.75 15.38 -9.96
N LEU A 27 7.41 15.49 -8.67
CA LEU A 27 8.33 15.99 -7.66
C LEU A 27 9.64 15.18 -7.62
N GLY A 28 9.53 13.85 -7.75
CA GLY A 28 10.70 12.97 -7.85
C GLY A 28 11.58 13.28 -9.06
N ARG A 29 10.98 13.57 -10.22
CA ARG A 29 11.71 13.97 -11.44
C ARG A 29 12.35 15.34 -11.28
N CYS A 30 11.64 16.32 -10.71
CA CYS A 30 12.17 17.65 -10.45
C CYS A 30 13.39 17.62 -9.50
N CYS A 31 13.40 16.73 -8.50
CA CYS A 31 14.57 16.52 -7.63
C CYS A 31 15.85 16.09 -8.39
N GLN A 32 15.72 15.53 -9.60
CA GLN A 32 16.87 15.08 -10.41
C GLN A 32 17.45 16.19 -11.29
N VAL A 33 16.79 17.34 -11.40
CA VAL A 33 17.24 18.46 -12.25
C VAL A 33 18.54 19.07 -11.73
N CYS A 34 18.55 19.48 -10.45
CA CYS A 34 19.77 19.90 -9.76
C CYS A 34 19.57 19.90 -8.23
N CYS A 35 20.67 20.07 -7.48
CA CYS A 35 20.64 20.11 -6.02
C CYS A 35 19.69 21.17 -5.47
N ALA A 36 19.62 22.34 -6.10
CA ALA A 36 18.81 23.44 -5.60
C ALA A 36 17.30 23.19 -5.78
N TRP A 37 16.88 22.53 -6.88
CA TRP A 37 15.51 22.02 -7.03
C TRP A 37 15.18 20.96 -5.97
N ARG A 38 16.12 20.04 -5.70
CA ARG A 38 15.96 19.03 -4.66
C ARG A 38 15.75 19.67 -3.28
N GLU A 39 16.59 20.62 -2.88
CA GLU A 39 16.44 21.33 -1.60
C GLU A 39 15.14 22.13 -1.53
N LEU A 40 14.72 22.77 -2.63
CA LEU A 40 13.46 23.49 -2.71
C LEU A 40 12.26 22.56 -2.48
N ILE A 41 12.25 21.39 -3.12
CA ILE A 41 11.19 20.38 -2.94
C ILE A 41 11.21 19.83 -1.52
N LEU A 42 12.38 19.57 -0.96
CA LEU A 42 12.52 19.14 0.45
C LEU A 42 12.04 20.20 1.44
N SER A 43 12.02 21.47 1.05
CA SER A 43 11.49 22.60 1.82
C SER A 43 9.98 22.80 1.73
N LEU A 44 9.26 21.97 0.98
CA LEU A 44 7.78 22.03 0.92
C LEU A 44 7.15 21.81 2.29
N ASP A 45 6.02 22.46 2.53
CA ASP A 45 5.30 22.42 3.80
C ASP A 45 4.91 21.00 4.22
N ASN A 46 4.88 20.77 5.54
CA ASN A 46 4.54 19.47 6.12
C ASN A 46 3.10 19.03 5.76
N THR A 47 2.18 19.99 5.57
CA THR A 47 0.82 19.74 5.09
C THR A 47 0.81 19.10 3.70
N ARG A 48 1.74 19.51 2.82
CA ARG A 48 1.87 18.92 1.49
C ARG A 48 2.40 17.50 1.57
N TRP A 49 3.44 17.25 2.37
CA TRP A 49 3.95 15.90 2.60
C TRP A 49 2.89 14.97 3.20
N ARG A 50 2.06 15.49 4.11
CA ARG A 50 0.90 14.79 4.66
C ARG A 50 -0.09 14.41 3.57
N GLN A 51 -0.49 15.35 2.71
CA GLN A 51 -1.40 15.07 1.59
C GLN A 51 -0.85 14.00 0.65
N LEU A 52 0.43 14.10 0.29
CA LEU A 52 1.09 13.11 -0.59
C LEU A 52 1.10 11.73 0.07
N CYS A 53 1.46 11.63 1.35
CA CYS A 53 1.48 10.38 2.09
C CYS A 53 0.09 9.75 2.24
N LEU A 54 -0.93 10.58 2.51
CA LEU A 54 -2.31 10.10 2.63
C LEU A 54 -2.94 9.75 1.28
N GLY A 55 -2.55 10.43 0.20
CA GLY A 55 -3.02 10.17 -1.16
C GLY A 55 -2.41 8.93 -1.81
N CYS A 56 -1.38 8.32 -1.21
CA CYS A 56 -0.77 7.10 -1.73
C CYS A 56 -1.75 5.91 -1.63
N PRO A 57 -2.11 5.27 -2.77
CA PRO A 57 -2.98 4.09 -2.80
C PRO A 57 -2.25 2.79 -2.46
N GLU A 58 -0.92 2.84 -2.32
CA GLU A 58 -0.10 1.73 -1.86
C GLU A 58 -0.53 1.30 -0.46
N SER A 59 -0.32 0.02 -0.10
CA SER A 59 -0.66 -0.39 1.27
C SER A 59 0.08 0.49 2.26
N ARG A 60 -0.62 0.86 3.29
CA ARG A 60 0.03 1.30 4.50
C ARG A 60 0.48 0.06 5.25
N HIS A 61 1.51 0.21 6.07
CA HIS A 61 1.93 -0.88 6.96
C HIS A 61 0.70 -1.35 7.78
N PRO A 62 0.54 -2.65 8.09
CA PRO A 62 -0.62 -3.15 8.84
C PRO A 62 -0.85 -2.39 10.16
N ASN A 63 0.25 -2.04 10.84
CA ASN A 63 0.24 -1.25 12.07
C ASN A 63 0.31 0.26 11.80
N TRP A 64 -0.12 0.76 10.63
CA TRP A 64 -0.03 2.18 10.31
C TRP A 64 -1.41 2.85 10.19
N PRO A 65 -1.62 3.97 10.88
CA PRO A 65 -0.85 4.44 12.04
C PRO A 65 -1.17 3.59 13.29
N SER A 66 -0.15 3.17 14.05
CA SER A 66 -0.37 2.44 15.33
C SER A 66 -1.21 3.25 16.30
N GLN A 67 -1.15 4.58 16.16
CA GLN A 67 -1.90 5.57 16.93
C GLN A 67 -2.51 6.56 15.94
N PRO A 68 -3.74 6.34 15.44
CA PRO A 68 -4.37 7.21 14.44
C PRO A 68 -4.59 8.65 14.90
N HIS A 69 -4.56 8.89 16.21
CA HIS A 69 -4.70 10.20 16.82
C HIS A 69 -3.39 11.00 16.82
N LEU A 70 -2.26 10.35 16.59
CA LEU A 70 -0.93 10.95 16.63
C LEU A 70 -0.35 11.04 15.23
N GLU A 71 0.00 12.25 14.82
CA GLU A 71 0.72 12.44 13.56
C GLU A 71 2.15 11.91 13.67
N PRO A 72 2.73 11.38 12.57
CA PRO A 72 4.13 11.01 12.56
C PRO A 72 5.01 12.25 12.78
N PRO A 73 6.21 12.08 13.36
CA PRO A 73 7.14 13.17 13.59
C PRO A 73 7.57 13.87 12.29
N SER A 74 7.55 13.13 11.17
CA SER A 74 7.67 13.73 9.85
C SER A 74 6.94 12.91 8.79
N TRP A 75 6.07 13.58 8.03
CA TRP A 75 5.31 12.98 6.94
C TRP A 75 6.19 12.58 5.76
N ARG A 76 7.31 13.28 5.54
CA ARG A 76 8.27 12.95 4.48
C ARG A 76 8.96 11.62 4.75
N GLU A 77 9.47 11.43 5.96
CA GLU A 77 10.11 10.19 6.37
C GLU A 77 9.10 9.03 6.38
N ALA A 78 7.87 9.26 6.84
CA ALA A 78 6.79 8.28 6.75
C ALA A 78 6.54 7.83 5.31
N LEU A 79 6.40 8.78 4.38
CA LEU A 79 6.24 8.50 2.95
C LEU A 79 7.42 7.70 2.39
N LYS A 80 8.66 8.05 2.76
CA LYS A 80 9.86 7.30 2.36
C LYS A 80 9.81 5.86 2.87
N GLN A 81 9.44 5.65 4.13
CA GLN A 81 9.34 4.31 4.72
C GLN A 81 8.24 3.48 4.03
N HIS A 82 7.10 4.09 3.70
CA HIS A 82 6.05 3.42 2.92
C HIS A 82 6.56 3.00 1.55
N ALA A 83 7.21 3.90 0.82
CA ALA A 83 7.77 3.60 -0.50
C ALA A 83 8.82 2.48 -0.42
N ILE A 84 9.67 2.46 0.60
CA ILE A 84 10.64 1.37 0.83
C ILE A 84 9.91 0.05 1.14
N ALA A 85 8.91 0.05 2.03
CA ALA A 85 8.14 -1.14 2.37
C ALA A 85 7.40 -1.72 1.15
N THR A 86 6.76 -0.85 0.34
CA THR A 86 6.14 -1.26 -0.92
C THR A 86 7.19 -1.79 -1.88
N ARG A 87 8.33 -1.13 -2.03
CA ARG A 87 9.40 -1.59 -2.92
C ARG A 87 9.91 -2.97 -2.48
N THR A 88 10.16 -3.16 -1.19
CA THR A 88 10.56 -4.44 -0.61
C THR A 88 9.49 -5.51 -0.86
N TRP A 89 8.20 -5.21 -0.70
CA TRP A 89 7.11 -6.12 -1.08
C TRP A 89 7.09 -6.43 -2.59
N THR A 90 7.44 -5.44 -3.42
CA THR A 90 7.51 -5.60 -4.88
C THR A 90 8.71 -6.40 -5.38
N GLN A 91 9.78 -6.43 -4.59
CA GLN A 91 11.07 -7.05 -4.91
C GLN A 91 11.26 -8.41 -4.23
N ASN A 92 10.67 -8.61 -3.04
CA ASN A 92 10.70 -9.87 -2.30
C ASN A 92 9.71 -10.91 -2.83
N GLY A 93 8.94 -10.56 -3.86
CA GLY A 93 8.43 -11.61 -4.74
C GLY A 93 9.60 -12.51 -5.07
N PRO A 94 9.61 -13.82 -4.72
CA PRO A 94 10.65 -14.67 -5.25
C PRO A 94 10.65 -14.35 -6.74
N GLU A 95 11.83 -14.11 -7.30
CA GLU A 95 12.01 -14.27 -8.73
C GLU A 95 11.50 -15.68 -8.97
N LEU A 96 10.21 -15.78 -9.28
CA LEU A 96 9.48 -17.01 -9.54
C LEU A 96 10.32 -17.61 -10.63
N GLN A 97 11.18 -18.58 -10.28
CA GLN A 97 12.38 -18.88 -11.03
C GLN A 97 11.93 -19.13 -12.46
N SER A 98 12.03 -18.08 -13.27
CA SER A 98 11.76 -18.16 -14.68
C SER A 98 12.95 -18.97 -15.13
N SER A 99 12.64 -20.18 -15.57
CA SER A 99 13.53 -21.17 -16.14
C SER A 99 14.84 -20.52 -16.56
N ALA A 100 15.96 -20.97 -15.98
CA ALA A 100 17.29 -20.37 -16.10
C ALA A 100 17.80 -20.13 -17.55
N CYS A 101 17.03 -20.55 -18.57
CA CYS A 101 17.29 -20.37 -19.99
C CYS A 101 16.68 -19.11 -20.64
N LEU A 102 15.87 -18.29 -19.94
CA LEU A 102 15.18 -17.12 -20.56
C LEU A 102 15.48 -15.78 -19.88
N LEU A 103 16.76 -15.49 -19.60
CA LEU A 103 17.20 -14.23 -18.98
C LEU A 103 16.74 -12.95 -19.73
N PHE A 104 16.45 -13.06 -21.03
CA PHE A 104 15.99 -11.93 -21.86
C PHE A 104 14.46 -11.75 -21.90
N LEU A 105 13.69 -12.78 -21.57
CA LEU A 105 12.22 -12.74 -21.55
C LEU A 105 11.72 -12.93 -20.12
N ARG A 106 12.26 -12.12 -19.20
CA ARG A 106 11.78 -12.04 -17.82
C ARG A 106 10.36 -11.47 -17.82
N ARG A 107 9.37 -12.33 -18.12
CA ARG A 107 7.95 -12.00 -17.94
C ARG A 107 7.73 -11.90 -16.44
N ARG A 108 7.84 -10.70 -15.90
CA ARG A 108 7.26 -10.38 -14.61
C ARG A 108 5.77 -10.68 -14.79
N LYS A 109 5.24 -11.72 -14.12
CA LYS A 109 3.79 -11.93 -14.09
C LYS A 109 3.22 -10.64 -13.49
N ASP A 110 2.50 -9.89 -14.30
CA ASP A 110 1.92 -8.63 -13.84
C ASP A 110 1.03 -8.93 -12.64
N ARG A 111 1.32 -8.24 -11.55
CA ARG A 111 0.55 -8.36 -10.31
C ARG A 111 -0.86 -7.93 -10.62
N LYS A 112 -1.82 -8.79 -10.29
CA LYS A 112 -3.23 -8.50 -10.50
C LYS A 112 -3.83 -7.90 -9.23
N VAL A 113 -4.81 -7.04 -9.44
CA VAL A 113 -5.69 -6.52 -8.38
C VAL A 113 -7.01 -7.25 -8.54
N TRP A 114 -7.34 -8.07 -7.55
CA TRP A 114 -8.59 -8.82 -7.48
C TRP A 114 -9.57 -8.05 -6.62
N HIS A 115 -10.77 -7.78 -7.14
CA HIS A 115 -11.82 -7.11 -6.38
C HIS A 115 -12.80 -8.14 -5.83
N VAL A 116 -13.01 -8.09 -4.52
CA VAL A 116 -13.82 -9.05 -3.78
C VAL A 116 -14.95 -8.34 -3.06
N GLY A 117 -16.17 -8.85 -3.18
CA GLY A 117 -17.35 -8.33 -2.51
C GLY A 117 -18.63 -8.53 -3.32
N PRO A 118 -19.78 -8.14 -2.76
CA PRO A 118 -21.06 -8.26 -3.45
C PRO A 118 -21.06 -7.43 -4.75
N GLY A 119 -21.32 -8.08 -5.88
CA GLY A 119 -21.31 -7.44 -7.20
C GLY A 119 -19.93 -7.23 -7.84
N CYS A 120 -18.87 -7.82 -7.27
CA CYS A 120 -17.53 -7.83 -7.87
C CYS A 120 -17.26 -9.13 -8.66
N GLU A 121 -16.10 -9.20 -9.33
CA GLU A 121 -15.66 -10.41 -10.06
C GLU A 121 -15.58 -11.66 -9.16
N LEU A 122 -15.23 -11.45 -7.90
CA LEU A 122 -15.13 -12.49 -6.88
C LEU A 122 -16.03 -12.12 -5.71
N GLU A 123 -16.95 -13.00 -5.34
CA GLU A 123 -17.90 -12.71 -4.25
C GLU A 123 -17.33 -13.04 -2.87
N THR A 124 -16.44 -14.05 -2.79
CA THR A 124 -15.91 -14.57 -1.52
C THR A 124 -14.39 -14.42 -1.41
N LEU A 125 -13.90 -14.21 -0.19
CA LEU A 125 -12.46 -14.14 0.09
C LEU A 125 -11.76 -15.47 -0.27
N ARG A 126 -12.41 -16.61 0.00
CA ARG A 126 -11.89 -17.93 -0.40
C ARG A 126 -11.66 -18.03 -1.90
N SER A 127 -12.64 -17.62 -2.71
CA SER A 127 -12.50 -17.68 -4.17
C SER A 127 -11.34 -16.84 -4.68
N ALA A 128 -11.14 -15.66 -4.09
CA ALA A 128 -10.03 -14.77 -4.42
C ALA A 128 -8.67 -15.38 -4.10
N LEU A 129 -8.53 -15.99 -2.92
CA LEU A 129 -7.27 -16.60 -2.49
C LEU A 129 -6.91 -17.87 -3.28
N VAL A 130 -7.89 -18.56 -3.86
CA VAL A 130 -7.66 -19.70 -4.75
C VAL A 130 -7.06 -19.26 -6.09
N VAL A 131 -7.49 -18.11 -6.61
CA VAL A 131 -7.06 -17.59 -7.93
C VAL A 131 -5.85 -16.66 -7.82
N ALA A 132 -5.65 -16.02 -6.67
CA ALA A 132 -4.56 -15.08 -6.44
C ALA A 132 -3.19 -15.72 -6.66
N GLY A 133 -2.37 -15.04 -7.46
CA GLY A 133 -0.96 -15.36 -7.61
C GLY A 133 -0.10 -14.79 -6.47
N PRO A 134 1.19 -15.19 -6.40
CA PRO A 134 2.12 -14.60 -5.46
C PRO A 134 2.23 -13.08 -5.64
N TYR A 135 2.08 -12.36 -4.54
CA TYR A 135 2.16 -10.91 -4.38
C TYR A 135 1.08 -10.13 -5.14
N ASP A 136 0.00 -10.81 -5.55
CA ASP A 136 -1.22 -10.15 -6.01
C ASP A 136 -1.88 -9.37 -4.86
N ARG A 137 -2.67 -8.37 -5.25
CA ARG A 137 -3.46 -7.54 -4.34
C ARG A 137 -4.91 -8.01 -4.40
N VAL A 138 -5.52 -8.26 -3.24
CA VAL A 138 -6.93 -8.59 -3.10
C VAL A 138 -7.59 -7.44 -2.34
N VAL A 139 -8.47 -6.71 -3.03
CA VAL A 139 -9.19 -5.56 -2.50
C VAL A 139 -10.59 -6.02 -2.10
N LEU A 140 -10.88 -5.96 -0.81
CA LEU A 140 -12.17 -6.28 -0.22
C LEU A 140 -13.01 -5.01 -0.17
N HIS A 141 -14.19 -5.05 -0.78
CA HIS A 141 -15.17 -3.97 -0.69
C HIS A 141 -15.88 -3.97 0.67
N PRO A 142 -16.46 -2.82 1.09
CA PRO A 142 -17.19 -2.72 2.36
C PRO A 142 -18.18 -3.86 2.58
N GLY A 143 -18.08 -4.52 3.73
CA GLY A 143 -18.88 -5.69 4.04
C GLY A 143 -18.29 -6.58 5.12
N VAL A 144 -19.10 -7.55 5.54
CA VAL A 144 -18.72 -8.59 6.49
C VAL A 144 -18.47 -9.87 5.70
N TYR A 145 -17.24 -10.37 5.76
CA TYR A 145 -16.83 -11.61 5.12
C TYR A 145 -16.77 -12.71 6.17
N GLU A 146 -17.78 -13.58 6.16
CA GLU A 146 -17.90 -14.72 7.07
C GLU A 146 -17.63 -16.01 6.30
N GLU A 147 -16.65 -16.79 6.77
CA GLU A 147 -16.26 -18.05 6.16
C GLU A 147 -16.28 -19.14 7.22
N GLN A 148 -17.13 -20.15 7.02
CA GLN A 148 -17.40 -21.20 8.01
C GLN A 148 -16.21 -22.15 8.25
N ALA A 149 -15.30 -22.24 7.28
CA ALA A 149 -14.12 -23.08 7.35
C ALA A 149 -12.86 -22.21 7.34
N GLU A 150 -11.80 -22.75 7.93
CA GLU A 150 -10.47 -22.13 7.89
C GLU A 150 -10.04 -21.83 6.44
N ILE A 151 -9.45 -20.65 6.27
CA ILE A 151 -8.94 -20.16 5.00
C ILE A 151 -7.42 -20.31 5.02
N VAL A 152 -6.91 -21.06 4.07
CA VAL A 152 -5.46 -21.29 3.94
C VAL A 152 -4.87 -20.33 2.92
N MET A 153 -3.99 -19.45 3.37
CA MET A 153 -3.19 -18.58 2.52
C MET A 153 -1.91 -19.29 2.07
N LYS A 154 -1.95 -19.86 0.87
CA LYS A 154 -0.84 -20.68 0.32
C LYS A 154 0.29 -19.87 -0.32
N VAL A 155 -0.02 -18.66 -0.80
CA VAL A 155 0.96 -17.78 -1.44
C VAL A 155 0.96 -16.41 -0.76
N PRO A 156 2.07 -15.66 -0.79
CA PRO A 156 2.09 -14.29 -0.26
C PRO A 156 1.07 -13.45 -1.02
N VAL A 157 0.18 -12.76 -0.33
CA VAL A 157 -0.78 -11.82 -0.95
C VAL A 157 -0.93 -10.59 -0.08
N GLU A 158 -1.40 -9.52 -0.70
CA GLU A 158 -1.80 -8.30 -0.02
C GLU A 158 -3.34 -8.25 0.07
N LEU A 159 -3.89 -8.33 1.27
CA LEU A 159 -5.31 -8.12 1.52
C LEU A 159 -5.53 -6.66 1.95
N VAL A 160 -6.42 -5.95 1.25
CA VAL A 160 -6.72 -4.53 1.50
C VAL A 160 -8.22 -4.32 1.64
N GLY A 161 -8.67 -3.80 2.77
CA GLY A 161 -10.04 -3.30 2.90
C GLY A 161 -10.19 -1.94 2.22
N LEU A 162 -11.20 -1.80 1.37
CA LEU A 162 -11.58 -0.55 0.73
C LEU A 162 -12.55 0.22 1.63
N GLY A 163 -12.37 1.54 1.69
CA GLY A 163 -13.21 2.42 2.51
C GLY A 163 -12.56 2.81 3.84
N ARG A 164 -13.38 3.17 4.83
CA ARG A 164 -12.92 3.59 6.16
C ARG A 164 -12.60 2.39 7.05
N LEU A 165 -11.77 2.62 8.06
CA LEU A 165 -11.48 1.59 9.06
C LEU A 165 -12.78 1.14 9.74
N GLY A 166 -13.04 -0.16 9.74
CA GLY A 166 -14.27 -0.76 10.26
C GLY A 166 -15.34 -1.06 9.21
N GLU A 167 -15.22 -0.56 7.97
CA GLU A 167 -16.17 -0.88 6.90
C GLU A 167 -15.96 -2.28 6.31
N VAL A 168 -14.77 -2.86 6.48
CA VAL A 168 -14.44 -4.23 6.07
C VAL A 168 -14.08 -5.06 7.29
N ALA A 169 -14.92 -6.07 7.58
CA ALA A 169 -14.75 -6.98 8.70
C ALA A 169 -14.61 -8.43 8.22
N LEU A 170 -13.65 -9.14 8.81
CA LEU A 170 -13.37 -10.55 8.54
C LEU A 170 -13.74 -11.39 9.77
N LEU A 171 -14.73 -12.28 9.63
CA LEU A 171 -15.03 -13.35 10.60
C LEU A 171 -14.52 -14.66 10.03
N VAL A 172 -13.19 -14.81 10.01
CA VAL A 172 -12.53 -15.94 9.36
C VAL A 172 -11.35 -16.41 10.20
N CYS A 173 -11.08 -17.71 10.20
CA CYS A 173 -9.81 -18.25 10.67
C CYS A 173 -8.84 -18.30 9.48
N VAL A 174 -7.66 -17.69 9.59
CA VAL A 174 -6.66 -17.67 8.52
C VAL A 174 -5.44 -18.49 8.93
N GLU A 175 -5.18 -19.56 8.20
CA GLU A 175 -3.94 -20.31 8.28
C GLU A 175 -2.93 -19.75 7.27
N LEU A 176 -1.78 -19.31 7.75
CA LEU A 176 -0.71 -18.76 6.91
C LEU A 176 0.30 -19.87 6.55
N GLN A 177 0.16 -20.44 5.36
CA GLN A 177 1.08 -21.45 4.80
C GLN A 177 2.11 -20.85 3.83
N CYS A 178 2.37 -19.54 3.96
CA CYS A 178 3.32 -18.81 3.13
C CYS A 178 4.22 -17.92 4.02
N PRO A 179 5.40 -17.49 3.53
CA PRO A 179 6.38 -16.81 4.39
C PRO A 179 5.94 -15.42 4.88
N THR A 180 4.99 -14.78 4.19
CA THR A 180 4.55 -13.43 4.52
C THR A 180 3.20 -13.10 3.90
N ALA A 181 2.45 -12.21 4.56
CA ALA A 181 1.23 -11.60 4.05
C ALA A 181 1.18 -10.13 4.46
N ARG A 182 0.51 -9.30 3.64
CA ARG A 182 0.30 -7.88 3.94
C ARG A 182 -1.19 -7.63 4.13
N LEU A 183 -1.56 -7.18 5.32
CA LEU A 183 -2.95 -6.92 5.70
C LEU A 183 -3.10 -5.42 5.92
N CYS A 184 -4.06 -4.76 5.26
CA CYS A 184 -4.23 -3.31 5.37
C CYS A 184 -5.71 -2.95 5.47
N ASN A 185 -6.06 -2.13 6.45
CA ASN A 185 -7.42 -1.60 6.64
C ASN A 185 -8.49 -2.71 6.79
N LEU A 186 -8.20 -3.72 7.61
CA LEU A 186 -9.09 -4.86 7.87
C LEU A 186 -9.35 -4.96 9.37
N VAL A 187 -10.58 -5.29 9.74
CA VAL A 187 -10.93 -5.62 11.13
C VAL A 187 -11.15 -7.13 11.24
N PHE A 188 -10.29 -7.79 12.02
CA PHE A 188 -10.48 -9.20 12.36
C PHE A 188 -11.42 -9.29 13.55
N MET A 189 -12.56 -9.93 13.36
CA MET A 189 -13.46 -10.29 14.45
C MET A 189 -13.25 -11.77 14.77
N PRO A 190 -13.28 -12.15 16.05
CA PRO A 190 -13.20 -13.56 16.40
C PRO A 190 -14.37 -14.29 15.72
N SER A 191 -14.08 -15.31 14.93
CA SER A 191 -15.11 -16.23 14.44
C SER A 191 -15.79 -16.83 15.66
N TRP A 192 -17.12 -16.78 15.74
CA TRP A 192 -17.86 -17.31 16.88
C TRP A 192 -17.76 -18.84 16.90
N PHE A 193 -16.64 -19.39 17.39
CA PHE A 193 -16.61 -20.77 17.92
C PHE A 193 -17.25 -20.76 19.31
N SER A 194 -18.51 -20.34 19.38
CA SER A 194 -19.28 -20.28 20.61
C SER A 194 -20.57 -21.05 20.40
N THR A 195 -20.48 -22.38 20.49
CA THR A 195 -21.56 -23.16 21.08
C THR A 195 -21.48 -23.02 22.60
N VAL A 196 -21.57 -21.80 23.13
CA VAL A 196 -21.91 -21.64 24.54
C VAL A 196 -23.43 -21.72 24.62
N VAL A 197 -23.93 -22.95 24.69
CA VAL A 197 -25.26 -23.21 25.21
C VAL A 197 -25.22 -22.78 26.67
N TYR A 198 -25.75 -21.59 26.98
CA TYR A 198 -26.15 -21.32 28.35
C TYR A 198 -27.24 -22.33 28.69
N LYS A 199 -26.89 -23.30 29.54
CA LYS A 199 -27.86 -24.11 30.28
C LYS A 199 -28.44 -23.28 31.42
#